data_AF-A0A4W4FVF6-F1
#
_entry.id   AF-A0A4W4FVF6-F1
#
_cell.length_a   1.000
_cell.length_b   1.000
_cell.length_c   1.000
_cell.angle_alpha   90.00
_cell.angle_beta   90.00
_cell.angle_gamma   90.00
#
_symmetry.space_group_name_H-M   'P 1'
#
loop_
_entity.id
_entity.type
_entity.pdbx_description
1 polymer ?
#
loop_
_entity_poly.entity_id
_entity_poly.type
_entity_poly.pdbx_seq_one_letter_code
_entity_poly.pdbx_strand_id
1 'polypeptide(L)'
;MDATFTEMLEEFMGCALVTWVREIGVNSDSHDVVRLYLHLTNGVYLNEVMRIIDPNPKVEEIYQNVGDDKILRVQNFSILNRHLRSYYQENLQQLVLMPLPNVAVLGRDPLTEGAMEELRRLLLLLLGCAVQCETKETFIQQIQSLDIETQADLALCIQEVIIIGFHCCNFHHC
;
A
#
# COMPACT_ATOMS: atom_id res chain seq x y z
N MET A 1 20.58 13.92 3.67
CA MET A 1 20.01 12.70 4.28
C MET A 1 21.05 12.19 5.25
N ASP A 2 20.67 11.93 6.48
CA ASP A 2 21.52 11.31 7.50
C ASP A 2 21.82 9.86 7.09
N ALA A 3 23.02 9.34 7.42
CA ALA A 3 23.38 7.95 7.19
C ALA A 3 22.40 6.98 7.86
N THR A 4 21.89 7.32 9.06
CA THR A 4 20.91 6.52 9.81
C THR A 4 19.59 6.38 9.05
N PHE A 5 19.10 7.46 8.44
CA PHE A 5 17.87 7.42 7.63
C PHE A 5 18.04 6.60 6.36
N THR A 6 19.23 6.62 5.76
CA THR A 6 19.52 5.83 4.57
C THR A 6 19.48 4.33 4.89
N GLU A 7 20.05 3.91 6.02
CA GLU A 7 19.98 2.52 6.50
C GLU A 7 18.53 2.09 6.78
N MET A 8 17.74 2.92 7.48
CA MET A 8 16.32 2.64 7.72
C MET A 8 15.51 2.54 6.42
N LEU A 9 15.82 3.39 5.43
CA LEU A 9 15.18 3.36 4.13
C LEU A 9 15.52 2.06 3.36
N GLU A 10 16.78 1.64 3.39
CA GLU A 10 17.21 0.38 2.77
C GLU A 10 16.52 -0.82 3.42
N GLU A 11 16.45 -0.86 4.76
CA GLU A 11 15.74 -1.89 5.51
C GLU A 11 14.24 -1.93 5.14
N PHE A 12 13.59 -0.76 5.11
CA PHE A 12 12.19 -0.66 4.71
C PHE A 12 11.97 -1.10 3.26
N MET A 13 12.84 -0.70 2.34
CA MET A 13 12.73 -1.06 0.92
C MET A 13 13.03 -2.54 0.65
N GLY A 14 13.73 -3.22 1.56
CA GLY A 14 13.94 -4.66 1.56
C GLY A 14 12.84 -5.47 2.23
N CYS A 15 11.86 -4.83 2.88
CA CYS A 15 10.82 -5.57 3.61
C CYS A 15 9.82 -6.26 2.68
N ALA A 16 9.19 -7.31 3.19
CA ALA A 16 8.20 -8.12 2.50
C ALA A 16 7.07 -7.33 1.80
N LEU A 17 6.57 -6.26 2.44
CA LEU A 17 5.50 -5.42 1.85
C LEU A 17 5.96 -4.71 0.57
N VAL A 18 7.19 -4.19 0.58
CA VAL A 18 7.77 -3.49 -0.58
C VAL A 18 8.09 -4.50 -1.68
N THR A 19 8.65 -5.66 -1.33
CA THR A 19 8.88 -6.75 -2.29
C THR A 19 7.58 -7.17 -2.98
N TRP A 20 6.53 -7.43 -2.21
CA TRP A 20 5.23 -7.81 -2.76
C TRP A 20 4.63 -6.75 -3.69
N VAL A 21 4.59 -5.48 -3.26
CA VAL A 21 3.93 -4.43 -4.07
C VAL A 21 4.68 -4.15 -5.37
N ARG A 22 6.00 -4.36 -5.39
CA ARG A 22 6.84 -4.22 -6.59
C ARG A 22 6.57 -5.30 -7.63
N GLU A 23 6.29 -6.52 -7.18
CA GLU A 23 5.96 -7.63 -8.08
C GLU A 23 4.58 -7.49 -8.73
N ILE A 24 3.66 -6.70 -8.16
CA ILE A 24 2.32 -6.49 -8.74
C ILE A 24 2.34 -5.51 -9.92
N GLY A 25 3.17 -4.48 -9.84
CA GLY A 25 3.24 -3.43 -10.86
C GLY A 25 4.37 -3.62 -11.85
N VAL A 26 4.71 -2.54 -12.55
CA VAL A 26 5.82 -2.54 -13.50
C VAL A 26 7.14 -2.43 -12.73
N ASN A 27 7.96 -3.47 -12.80
CA ASN A 27 9.28 -3.47 -12.20
C ASN A 27 10.14 -2.33 -12.78
N SER A 28 10.54 -1.39 -11.92
CA SER A 28 11.54 -0.38 -12.25
C SER A 28 12.93 -1.00 -12.05
N ASP A 29 13.70 -1.14 -13.14
CA ASP A 29 15.08 -1.66 -13.16
C ASP A 29 16.11 -0.75 -12.45
N SER A 30 15.66 0.26 -11.71
CA SER A 30 16.54 1.16 -10.96
C SER A 30 17.16 0.45 -9.77
N HIS A 31 18.49 0.40 -9.71
CA HIS A 31 19.24 -0.02 -8.51
C HIS A 31 19.30 1.05 -7.40
N ASP A 32 18.86 2.28 -7.70
CA ASP A 32 18.83 3.37 -6.73
C ASP A 32 17.58 3.24 -5.83
N VAL A 33 17.82 2.88 -4.56
CA VAL A 33 16.80 2.67 -3.52
C VAL A 33 15.97 3.93 -3.28
N VAL A 34 16.60 5.12 -3.30
CA VAL A 34 15.89 6.39 -3.10
C VAL A 34 14.93 6.65 -4.25
N ARG A 35 15.35 6.39 -5.49
CA ARG A 35 14.46 6.52 -6.66
C ARG A 35 13.28 5.55 -6.61
N LEU A 36 13.54 4.29 -6.21
CA LEU A 36 12.47 3.31 -6.04
C LEU A 36 11.47 3.75 -4.96
N TYR A 37 11.96 4.26 -3.84
CA TYR A 37 11.10 4.79 -2.78
C TYR A 37 10.31 6.02 -3.22
N LEU A 38 10.93 6.94 -3.97
CA LEU A 38 10.24 8.11 -4.55
C LEU A 38 9.19 7.70 -5.59
N HIS A 39 9.40 6.58 -6.30
CA HIS A 39 8.40 6.02 -7.19
C HIS A 39 7.18 5.47 -6.42
N LEU A 40 7.39 4.77 -5.30
CA LEU A 40 6.29 4.33 -4.43
C LEU A 40 5.55 5.52 -3.79
N THR A 41 6.29 6.57 -3.45
CA THR A 41 5.74 7.73 -2.73
C THR A 41 5.22 8.86 -3.63
N ASN A 42 5.20 8.69 -4.96
CA ASN A 42 4.63 9.69 -5.89
C ASN A 42 3.09 9.65 -5.97
N GLY A 43 2.47 8.62 -5.38
CA GLY A 43 1.03 8.41 -5.37
C GLY A 43 0.43 7.90 -6.69
N VAL A 44 1.20 7.81 -7.79
CA VAL A 44 0.72 7.24 -9.06
C VAL A 44 0.73 5.71 -8.98
N TYR A 45 1.89 5.14 -8.69
CA TYR A 45 2.11 3.68 -8.73
C TYR A 45 1.13 2.92 -7.82
N LEU A 46 0.95 3.38 -6.58
CA LEU A 46 0.05 2.70 -5.64
C LEU A 46 -1.43 2.83 -6.02
N ASN A 47 -1.83 3.89 -6.72
CA ASN A 47 -3.17 3.97 -7.30
C ASN A 47 -3.34 2.98 -8.47
N GLU A 48 -2.31 2.80 -9.29
CA GLU A 48 -2.34 1.80 -10.36
C GLU A 48 -2.45 0.37 -9.81
N VAL A 49 -1.70 0.06 -8.75
CA VAL A 49 -1.82 -1.21 -8.01
C VAL A 49 -3.25 -1.40 -7.49
N MET A 50 -3.85 -0.38 -6.86
CA MET A 50 -5.23 -0.46 -6.38
C MET A 50 -6.23 -0.72 -7.52
N ARG A 51 -5.98 -0.18 -8.72
CA ARG A 51 -6.82 -0.42 -9.91
C ARG A 51 -6.63 -1.82 -10.52
N ILE A 52 -5.50 -2.49 -10.25
CA ILE A 52 -5.33 -3.91 -10.60
C ILE A 52 -6.17 -4.77 -9.64
N ILE A 53 -6.19 -4.41 -8.35
CA ILE A 53 -6.97 -5.11 -7.31
C ILE A 53 -8.47 -4.90 -7.51
N ASP A 54 -8.89 -3.66 -7.75
CA ASP A 54 -10.26 -3.26 -8.03
C ASP A 54 -10.35 -2.54 -9.39
N PRO A 55 -10.63 -3.27 -10.48
CA PRO A 55 -10.70 -2.72 -11.82
C PRO A 55 -11.93 -1.85 -12.08
N ASN A 56 -12.85 -1.73 -11.12
CA ASN A 56 -14.02 -0.86 -11.22
C ASN A 56 -13.95 0.33 -10.25
N PRO A 57 -12.88 1.16 -10.29
CA PRO A 57 -12.79 2.31 -9.41
C PRO A 57 -13.95 3.27 -9.68
N LYS A 58 -14.47 3.89 -8.61
CA LYS A 58 -15.23 5.14 -8.75
C LYS A 58 -14.31 6.12 -9.49
N VAL A 59 -14.76 6.58 -10.66
CA VAL A 59 -13.94 7.21 -11.71
C VAL A 59 -13.29 8.50 -11.23
N GLU A 60 -12.13 8.39 -10.60
CA GLU A 60 -11.29 9.50 -10.19
C GLU A 60 -9.99 9.45 -10.97
N GLU A 61 -9.65 10.54 -11.64
CA GLU A 61 -8.45 10.63 -12.46
C GLU A 61 -7.20 10.77 -11.59
N ILE A 62 -6.19 9.93 -11.85
CA ILE A 62 -4.87 10.03 -11.19
C ILE A 62 -4.10 11.17 -11.86
N TYR A 63 -3.51 12.06 -11.07
CA TYR A 63 -2.63 13.09 -11.58
C TYR A 63 -1.31 12.47 -12.02
N GLN A 64 -1.12 12.39 -13.33
CA GLN A 64 0.12 11.94 -13.96
C GLN A 64 1.18 13.05 -13.96
N ASN A 65 2.44 12.70 -14.22
CA ASN A 65 3.57 13.65 -14.30
C ASN A 65 3.77 14.51 -13.04
N VAL A 66 3.63 13.87 -11.87
CA VAL A 66 3.72 14.51 -10.55
C VAL A 66 5.05 15.25 -10.33
N GLY A 67 6.17 14.70 -10.80
CA GLY A 67 7.50 15.23 -10.52
C GLY A 67 7.71 15.46 -9.01
N ASP A 68 8.21 16.63 -8.65
CA ASP A 68 8.39 17.05 -7.25
C ASP A 68 7.17 17.78 -6.65
N ASP A 69 6.04 17.86 -7.35
CA ASP A 69 4.85 18.57 -6.88
C ASP A 69 4.17 17.84 -5.71
N LYS A 70 4.41 18.37 -4.52
CA LYS A 70 3.83 17.87 -3.27
C LYS A 70 2.30 17.95 -3.22
N ILE A 71 1.68 18.91 -3.90
CA ILE A 71 0.22 19.05 -3.92
C ILE A 71 -0.37 17.89 -4.71
N LEU A 72 0.20 17.60 -5.89
CA LEU A 72 -0.23 16.48 -6.71
C LEU A 72 -0.02 15.13 -6.01
N ARG A 73 1.10 14.94 -5.30
CA ARG A 73 1.31 13.73 -4.46
C ARG A 73 0.21 13.58 -3.40
N VAL A 74 -0.08 14.63 -2.64
CA VAL A 74 -1.14 14.60 -1.61
C VAL A 74 -2.51 14.30 -2.23
N GLN A 75 -2.82 14.87 -3.40
CA GLN A 75 -4.07 14.59 -4.11
C GLN A 75 -4.16 13.13 -4.54
N ASN A 76 -3.10 12.57 -5.15
CA ASN A 76 -3.05 11.17 -5.53
C ASN A 76 -3.24 10.23 -4.33
N PHE A 77 -2.60 10.50 -3.19
CA PHE A 77 -2.83 9.71 -1.98
C PHE A 77 -4.24 9.88 -1.41
N SER A 78 -4.86 11.06 -1.57
CA SER A 78 -6.25 11.29 -1.17
C SER A 78 -7.24 10.47 -2.01
N ILE A 79 -6.98 10.35 -3.32
CA ILE A 79 -7.73 9.48 -4.23
C ILE A 79 -7.59 8.03 -3.75
N LEU A 80 -6.36 7.57 -3.51
CA LEU A 80 -6.09 6.20 -3.06
C LEU A 80 -6.78 5.87 -1.72
N ASN A 81 -6.67 6.75 -0.73
CA ASN A 81 -7.34 6.57 0.57
C ASN A 81 -8.85 6.46 0.44
N ARG A 82 -9.46 7.25 -0.44
CA ARG A 82 -10.90 7.19 -0.70
C ARG A 82 -11.27 5.89 -1.41
N HIS A 83 -10.48 5.45 -2.39
CA HIS A 83 -10.68 4.17 -3.08
C HIS A 83 -10.59 3.00 -2.11
N LEU A 84 -9.51 2.91 -1.32
CA LEU A 84 -9.34 1.90 -0.27
C LEU A 84 -10.54 1.89 0.69
N ARG A 85 -10.94 3.06 1.21
CA ARG A 85 -12.07 3.16 2.14
C ARG A 85 -13.37 2.66 1.51
N SER A 86 -13.67 3.08 0.28
CA SER A 86 -14.86 2.62 -0.43
C SER A 86 -14.82 1.13 -0.70
N TYR A 87 -13.67 0.58 -1.12
CA TYR A 87 -13.54 -0.84 -1.41
C TYR A 87 -13.77 -1.71 -0.16
N TYR A 88 -13.15 -1.35 0.97
CA TYR A 88 -13.39 -2.04 2.24
C TYR A 88 -14.86 -2.00 2.66
N GLN A 89 -15.50 -0.83 2.56
CA GLN A 89 -16.87 -0.64 3.03
C GLN A 89 -17.92 -1.26 2.10
N GLU A 90 -17.74 -1.13 0.79
CA GLU A 90 -18.76 -1.43 -0.20
C GLU A 90 -18.57 -2.83 -0.81
N ASN A 91 -17.33 -3.24 -1.10
CA ASN A 91 -17.03 -4.54 -1.70
C ASN A 91 -16.80 -5.60 -0.63
N LEU A 92 -15.95 -5.31 0.36
CA LEU A 92 -15.63 -6.27 1.42
C LEU A 92 -16.63 -6.26 2.58
N GLN A 93 -17.52 -5.27 2.66
CA GLN A 93 -18.50 -5.10 3.75
C GLN A 93 -17.83 -5.04 5.13
N GLN A 94 -16.66 -4.40 5.19
CA GLN A 94 -15.79 -4.31 6.36
C GLN A 94 -15.52 -2.84 6.73
N LEU A 95 -15.56 -2.53 8.02
CA LEU A 95 -15.15 -1.22 8.52
C LEU A 95 -13.65 -1.21 8.78
N VAL A 96 -12.92 -0.27 8.19
CA VAL A 96 -11.52 -0.03 8.52
C VAL A 96 -11.45 0.65 9.89
N LEU A 97 -11.09 -0.10 10.93
CA LEU A 97 -11.02 0.39 12.31
C LEU A 97 -9.71 1.11 12.64
N MET A 98 -8.66 0.85 11.85
CA MET A 98 -7.40 1.57 11.94
C MET A 98 -7.49 2.95 11.25
N PRO A 99 -6.74 3.97 11.72
CA PRO A 99 -6.69 5.25 11.03
C PRO A 99 -6.12 5.06 9.62
N LEU A 100 -6.82 5.63 8.63
CA LEU A 100 -6.30 5.70 7.27
C LEU A 100 -4.98 6.49 7.24
N PRO A 101 -4.08 6.19 6.30
CA PRO A 101 -2.78 6.86 6.19
C PRO A 101 -2.92 8.37 6.09
N ASN A 102 -2.07 9.11 6.82
CA ASN A 102 -2.06 10.56 6.74
C ASN A 102 -1.40 11.04 5.44
N VAL A 103 -2.22 11.28 4.42
CA VAL A 103 -1.79 11.71 3.08
C VAL A 103 -0.98 13.01 3.06
N ALA A 104 -1.16 13.88 4.06
CA ALA A 104 -0.42 15.12 4.16
C ALA A 104 1.02 14.89 4.64
N VAL A 105 1.23 13.95 5.56
CA VAL A 105 2.57 13.53 6.01
C VAL A 105 3.29 12.86 4.85
N LEU A 106 2.65 11.87 4.23
CA LEU A 106 3.24 11.10 3.14
C LEU A 106 3.55 11.94 1.89
N GLY A 107 2.61 12.79 1.46
CA GLY A 107 2.75 13.53 0.20
C GLY A 107 3.63 14.78 0.29
N ARG A 108 3.72 15.44 1.46
CA ARG A 108 4.47 16.71 1.58
C ARG A 108 5.97 16.50 1.61
N ASP A 109 6.43 15.56 2.43
CA ASP A 109 7.83 15.21 2.56
C ASP A 109 7.99 13.69 2.75
N PRO A 110 8.17 12.94 1.64
CA PRO A 110 8.21 11.49 1.69
C PRO A 110 9.47 10.96 2.40
N LEU A 111 10.54 11.76 2.50
CA LEU A 111 11.83 11.35 3.05
C LEU A 111 11.91 11.64 4.57
N THR A 112 10.88 11.20 5.29
CA THR A 112 10.78 11.30 6.74
C THR A 112 10.34 9.97 7.33
N GLU A 113 10.73 9.69 8.58
CA GLU A 113 10.31 8.47 9.28
C GLU A 113 8.78 8.36 9.36
N GLY A 114 8.11 9.48 9.67
CA GLY A 114 6.66 9.53 9.69
C GLY A 114 6.02 9.19 8.34
N ALA A 115 6.57 9.69 7.23
CA ALA A 115 6.07 9.31 5.90
C ALA A 115 6.28 7.82 5.59
N MET A 116 7.40 7.24 6.02
CA MET A 116 7.67 5.81 5.87
C MET A 116 6.67 4.95 6.66
N GLU A 117 6.32 5.37 7.88
CA GLU A 117 5.27 4.71 8.67
C GLU A 117 3.89 4.80 8.00
N GLU A 118 3.52 5.97 7.47
CA GLU A 118 2.25 6.13 6.75
C GLU A 118 2.22 5.30 5.46
N LEU A 119 3.35 5.19 4.76
CA LEU A 119 3.49 4.31 3.61
C LEU A 119 3.33 2.83 4.01
N ARG A 120 3.95 2.38 5.10
CA ARG A 120 3.77 1.01 5.61
C ARG A 120 2.29 0.69 5.84
N ARG A 121 1.56 1.60 6.50
CA ARG A 121 0.12 1.44 6.75
C ARG A 121 -0.68 1.37 5.44
N LEU A 122 -0.32 2.19 4.46
CA LEU A 122 -0.94 2.18 3.13
C LEU A 122 -0.70 0.84 2.41
N LEU A 123 0.51 0.31 2.44
CA LEU A 123 0.86 -0.99 1.84
C LEU A 123 0.14 -2.15 2.53
N LEU A 124 0.00 -2.11 3.86
CA LEU A 124 -0.78 -3.09 4.62
C LEU A 124 -2.25 -3.12 4.18
N LEU A 125 -2.88 -1.95 4.03
CA LEU A 125 -4.25 -1.85 3.52
C LEU A 125 -4.38 -2.38 2.09
N LEU A 126 -3.42 -2.07 1.21
CA LEU A 126 -3.41 -2.62 -0.16
C LEU A 126 -3.29 -4.15 -0.17
N LEU A 127 -2.40 -4.72 0.64
CA LEU A 127 -2.26 -6.17 0.80
C LEU A 127 -3.56 -6.79 1.30
N GLY A 128 -4.21 -6.16 2.27
CA GLY A 128 -5.51 -6.59 2.77
C GLY A 128 -6.61 -6.58 1.72
N CYS A 129 -6.62 -5.60 0.81
CA CYS A 129 -7.53 -5.60 -0.34
C CYS A 129 -7.21 -6.76 -1.30
N ALA A 130 -5.93 -6.94 -1.66
CA ALA A 130 -5.49 -7.94 -2.62
C ALA A 130 -5.77 -9.38 -2.19
N VAL A 131 -5.61 -9.72 -0.92
CA VAL A 131 -5.88 -11.09 -0.42
C VAL A 131 -7.36 -11.37 -0.16
N GLN A 132 -8.21 -10.35 -0.27
CA GLN A 132 -9.67 -10.44 -0.06
C GLN A 132 -10.49 -10.09 -1.30
N CYS A 133 -9.86 -9.70 -2.42
CA CYS A 133 -10.56 -9.35 -3.65
C CYS A 133 -11.13 -10.57 -4.39
N GLU A 134 -11.92 -10.30 -5.43
CA GLU A 134 -12.53 -11.35 -6.26
C GLU A 134 -11.49 -12.24 -6.96
N THR A 135 -10.34 -11.67 -7.31
CA THR A 135 -9.20 -12.33 -7.96
C THR A 135 -8.07 -12.68 -6.99
N LYS A 136 -8.37 -12.81 -5.69
CA LYS A 136 -7.38 -13.06 -4.64
C LYS A 136 -6.47 -14.26 -4.93
N GLU A 137 -6.97 -15.30 -5.60
CA GLU A 137 -6.18 -16.49 -5.91
C GLU A 137 -4.94 -16.14 -6.73
N THR A 138 -5.01 -15.16 -7.64
CA THR A 138 -3.86 -14.67 -8.40
C THR A 138 -2.82 -14.03 -7.50
N PHE A 139 -3.25 -13.18 -6.56
CA PHE A 139 -2.34 -12.54 -5.60
C PHE A 139 -1.77 -13.55 -4.59
N ILE A 140 -2.54 -14.53 -4.15
CA ILE A 140 -2.06 -15.60 -3.26
C ILE A 140 -1.01 -16.45 -3.98
N GLN A 141 -1.23 -16.83 -5.24
CA GLN A 141 -0.25 -17.56 -6.04
C GLN A 141 1.03 -16.74 -6.24
N GLN A 142 0.89 -15.44 -6.48
CA GLN A 142 2.03 -14.54 -6.58
C GLN A 142 2.82 -14.50 -5.26
N ILE A 143 2.16 -14.36 -4.11
CA ILE A 143 2.80 -14.42 -2.79
C ILE A 143 3.52 -15.77 -2.60
N GLN A 144 2.89 -16.89 -2.96
CA GLN A 144 3.47 -18.22 -2.87
C GLN A 144 4.66 -18.47 -3.80
N SER A 145 4.86 -17.61 -4.81
CA SER A 145 6.02 -17.66 -5.70
C SER A 145 7.25 -16.91 -5.17
N LEU A 146 7.09 -16.11 -4.11
CA LEU A 146 8.19 -15.40 -3.44
C LEU A 146 9.04 -16.38 -2.62
N ASP A 147 10.19 -15.94 -2.12
CA ASP A 147 11.00 -16.74 -1.22
C ASP A 147 10.27 -16.99 0.12
N ILE A 148 10.71 -18.04 0.84
CA ILE A 148 10.03 -18.53 2.05
C ILE A 148 10.03 -17.49 3.18
N GLU A 149 11.08 -16.68 3.29
CA GLU A 149 11.21 -15.64 4.32
C GLU A 149 10.20 -14.52 4.05
N THR A 150 10.15 -14.02 2.82
CA THR A 150 9.15 -13.04 2.38
C THR A 150 7.73 -13.56 2.55
N GLN A 151 7.46 -14.83 2.25
CA GLN A 151 6.15 -15.45 2.47
C GLN A 151 5.74 -15.45 3.95
N ALA A 152 6.66 -15.80 4.84
CA ALA A 152 6.41 -15.83 6.28
C ALA A 152 6.10 -14.42 6.82
N ASP A 153 6.87 -13.43 6.41
CA ASP A 153 6.67 -12.03 6.82
C ASP A 153 5.37 -11.44 6.26
N LEU A 154 5.02 -11.77 5.02
CA LEU A 154 3.71 -11.39 4.45
C LEU A 154 2.56 -12.05 5.19
N ALA A 155 2.70 -13.31 5.62
CA ALA A 155 1.68 -13.96 6.43
C ALA A 155 1.45 -13.24 7.76
N LEU A 156 2.52 -12.74 8.41
CA LEU A 156 2.42 -11.90 9.60
C LEU A 156 1.71 -10.56 9.30
N CYS A 157 2.05 -9.92 8.17
CA CYS A 157 1.38 -8.69 7.73
C CYS A 157 -0.11 -8.89 7.45
N ILE A 158 -0.48 -10.03 6.83
CA ILE A 158 -1.89 -10.39 6.57
C ILE A 158 -2.63 -10.60 7.91
N GLN A 159 -2.00 -11.30 8.86
CA GLN A 159 -2.56 -11.46 10.20
C GLN A 159 -2.75 -10.10 10.89
N GLU A 160 -1.77 -9.20 10.79
CA GLU A 160 -1.85 -7.83 11.32
C GLU A 160 -3.09 -7.10 10.76
N VAL A 161 -3.28 -7.12 9.46
CA VAL A 161 -4.42 -6.47 8.79
C VAL A 161 -5.75 -7.11 9.18
N ILE A 162 -5.82 -8.44 9.30
CA ILE A 162 -7.05 -9.15 9.69
C ILE A 162 -7.42 -8.88 11.16
N ILE A 163 -6.45 -8.94 12.06
CA ILE A 163 -6.65 -8.81 13.51
C ILE A 163 -6.95 -7.36 13.88
N ILE A 164 -6.27 -6.39 13.27
CA ILE A 164 -6.39 -4.96 13.60
C ILE A 164 -7.55 -4.30 12.83
N GLY A 165 -7.86 -4.78 11.61
CA GLY A 165 -8.86 -4.18 10.74
C GLY A 165 -10.30 -4.64 10.97
N PHE A 166 -10.54 -5.93 11.26
CA PHE A 166 -11.85 -6.54 10.96
C PHE A 166 -12.53 -7.28 12.12
N HIS A 167 -11.96 -7.27 13.32
CA HIS A 167 -12.43 -8.13 14.43
C HIS A 167 -13.71 -7.68 15.16
N CYS A 168 -14.58 -6.84 14.57
CA CYS A 168 -15.86 -6.46 15.18
C CYS A 168 -17.13 -6.73 14.35
N CYS A 169 -17.08 -7.38 13.19
CA CYS A 169 -18.30 -7.66 12.41
C CYS A 169 -18.90 -9.07 12.56
N ASN A 170 -18.38 -9.94 13.45
CA ASN A 170 -18.97 -11.28 13.70
C ASN A 170 -19.82 -11.38 14.99
N PHE A 171 -20.25 -10.27 15.58
CA PHE A 171 -21.24 -10.27 16.67
C PHE A 171 -22.42 -9.36 16.34
N HIS A 172 -23.17 -9.67 15.29
CA HIS A 172 -24.61 -9.33 15.20
C HIS A 172 -25.29 -10.19 14.12
N HIS A 173 -25.52 -11.46 14.45
CA HIS A 173 -26.72 -12.20 14.07
C HIS A 173 -27.01 -13.18 15.21
N CYS A 174 -27.68 -12.65 16.24
CA CYS A 174 -28.61 -13.42 17.05
C CYS A 174 -29.97 -13.42 16.33
#